data_AF-A0A445C3H3-F1
#
_entry.id   AF-A0A445C3H3-F1
#
_cell.length_a   1.000
_cell.length_b   1.000
_cell.length_c   1.000
_cell.angle_alpha   90.00
_cell.angle_beta   90.00
_cell.angle_gamma   90.00
#
_symmetry.space_group_name_H-M   'P 1'
#
loop_
_entity.id
_entity.type
_entity.pdbx_description
1 polymer ?
#
loop_
_entity_poly.entity_id
_entity_poly.type
_entity_poly.pdbx_seq_one_letter_code
_entity_poly.pdbx_strand_id
1 'polypeptide(L)' 'MDGESEIYLPRDIVIPSSDQAFDELVHFSYPNILENMSSKDFFKARTILAPTLDIVEEVNNYMMAIIS' A
#
# COMPACT_ATOMS: atom_id res chain seq x y z
N MET A 1 -13.82 -26.34 -23.33
CA MET A 1 -14.50 -25.24 -22.63
C MET A 1 -13.45 -24.69 -21.70
N ASP A 2 -12.88 -23.54 -22.04
CA ASP A 2 -11.77 -22.96 -21.27
C ASP A 2 -12.30 -22.56 -19.90
N GLY A 3 -11.73 -23.20 -18.87
CA GLY A 3 -12.12 -23.10 -17.46
C GLY A 3 -11.67 -21.81 -16.79
N GLU A 4 -11.74 -20.70 -17.52
CA GLU A 4 -11.40 -19.38 -17.00
C GLU A 4 -12.67 -18.69 -16.49
N SER A 5 -12.58 -18.09 -15.31
CA SER A 5 -13.63 -17.24 -14.74
C SER A 5 -13.05 -15.85 -14.49
N GLU A 6 -13.78 -14.84 -14.94
CA GLU A 6 -13.47 -13.45 -14.62
C GLU A 6 -13.89 -13.15 -13.18
N ILE A 7 -12.97 -12.57 -12.42
CA ILE A 7 -13.25 -12.03 -11.09
C ILE A 7 -13.24 -10.51 -11.16
N TYR A 8 -14.31 -9.90 -10.65
CA TYR A 8 -14.41 -8.45 -10.53
C TYR A 8 -14.05 -8.06 -9.11
N LEU A 9 -12.94 -7.33 -8.96
CA LEU A 9 -12.57 -6.75 -7.67
C LEU A 9 -13.44 -5.51 -7.42
N PRO A 10 -14.03 -5.37 -6.23
CA PRO A 10 -14.79 -4.18 -5.90
C PRO A 10 -13.87 -2.95 -5.81
N ARG A 11 -14.38 -1.79 -6.23
CA ARG A 11 -13.55 -0.59 -6.47
C ARG A 11 -12.89 -0.03 -5.22
N ASP A 12 -13.44 -0.35 -4.05
CA ASP A 12 -12.95 0.07 -2.74
C ASP A 12 -11.67 -0.66 -2.30
N ILE A 13 -11.31 -1.77 -2.95
CA ILE A 13 -10.07 -2.52 -2.68
C ILE A 13 -9.08 -2.50 -3.85
N VAL A 14 -9.43 -1.82 -4.94
CA VAL A 14 -8.60 -1.73 -6.14
C VAL A 14 -7.85 -0.42 -6.13
N ILE A 15 -6.52 -0.52 -6.21
CA ILE A 15 -5.65 0.62 -6.53
C ILE A 15 -5.47 0.62 -8.05
N PRO A 16 -6.01 1.60 -8.79
CA PRO A 16 -5.88 1.65 -10.23
C PRO A 16 -4.41 1.80 -10.64
N SER A 17 -4.06 1.24 -11.80
CA SER A 17 -2.76 1.50 -12.40
C SER A 17 -2.69 2.96 -12.84
N SER A 18 -1.83 3.73 -12.18
CA SER A 18 -1.57 5.15 -12.44
C SER A 18 -0.09 5.43 -12.15
N ASP A 19 0.42 6.59 -12.61
CA ASP A 19 1.76 7.05 -12.23
C ASP A 19 1.88 7.33 -10.72
N GLN A 20 0.75 7.42 -10.03
CA GLN A 20 0.63 7.66 -8.59
C GLN A 20 0.20 6.40 -7.82
N ALA A 21 0.16 5.23 -8.45
CA ALA A 21 -0.35 4.00 -7.83
C ALA A 21 0.37 3.66 -6.51
N PHE A 22 1.64 4.05 -6.39
CA PHE A 22 2.41 3.88 -5.16
C PHE A 22 1.96 4.82 -4.04
N ASP A 23 1.73 6.10 -4.35
CA ASP A 23 1.16 7.08 -3.42
C ASP A 23 -0.22 6.62 -2.95
N GLU A 24 -1.04 6.15 -3.90
CA GLU A 24 -2.37 5.61 -3.63
C GLU A 24 -2.33 4.36 -2.75
N LEU A 25 -1.38 3.44 -2.99
CA LEU A 25 -1.15 2.25 -2.14
C LEU A 25 -0.78 2.63 -0.72
N VAL A 26 0.11 3.60 -0.54
CA VAL A 26 0.55 4.06 0.77
C VAL A 26 -0.59 4.76 1.50
N HIS A 27 -1.36 5.61 0.83
CA HIS A 27 -2.52 6.27 1.42
C HIS A 27 -3.63 5.27 1.80
N PHE A 28 -3.88 4.28 0.94
CA PHE A 28 -4.82 3.19 1.19
C PHE A 28 -4.42 2.38 2.41
N SER A 29 -3.14 2.01 2.51
CA SER A 29 -2.62 1.19 3.60
C SER A 29 -2.56 1.98 4.90
N TYR A 30 -2.07 3.22 4.87
CA TYR A 30 -1.79 4.07 6.02
C TYR A 30 -2.55 5.40 5.96
N PRO A 31 -3.89 5.38 6.08
CA PRO A 31 -4.68 6.61 6.10
C PRO A 31 -4.30 7.48 7.30
N ASN A 32 -4.29 8.80 7.11
CA ASN A 32 -3.93 9.78 8.15
C ASN A 32 -2.61 9.45 8.85
N ILE A 33 -1.56 9.19 8.07
CA ILE A 33 -0.27 8.71 8.56
C ILE A 33 0.32 9.58 9.68
N LEU A 34 0.22 10.91 9.58
CA LEU A 34 0.74 11.85 10.59
C LEU A 34 0.03 11.71 11.94
N GLU A 35 -1.28 11.42 11.93
CA GLU A 35 -2.05 11.20 13.16
C GLU A 35 -1.71 9.85 13.80
N ASN A 36 -1.34 8.86 12.98
CA ASN A 36 -1.08 7.49 13.42
C ASN A 36 0.42 7.15 13.56
N MET A 37 1.34 8.09 13.28
CA MET A 37 2.78 7.83 13.17
C MET A 37 3.41 7.23 14.44
N SER A 38 2.81 7.49 15.60
CA SER A 38 3.26 6.99 16.90
C SER A 38 2.73 5.59 17.24
N SER A 39 1.75 5.08 16.49
CA SER A 39 1.10 3.78 16.74
C SER A 39 1.79 2.66 15.97
N LYS A 40 2.62 1.88 16.66
CA LYS A 40 3.26 0.69 16.05
C LYS A 40 2.24 -0.35 15.59
N ASP A 41 1.14 -0.52 16.32
CA ASP A 41 0.14 -1.54 16.00
C ASP A 41 -0.69 -1.17 14.77
N PHE A 42 -0.85 0.13 14.49
CA PHE A 42 -1.45 0.61 13.24
C PHE A 42 -0.65 0.13 12.02
N PHE A 43 0.67 0.31 12.02
CA PHE A 43 1.53 -0.13 10.92
C PHE A 43 1.61 -1.66 10.81
N LYS A 44 1.63 -2.38 11.93
CA LYS A 44 1.61 -3.86 11.91
C LYS A 44 0.34 -4.42 11.29
N ALA A 45 -0.82 -3.87 11.66
CA ALA A 45 -2.10 -4.33 11.14
C ALA A 45 -2.27 -4.02 9.64
N ARG A 46 -1.51 -3.07 9.12
CA ARG A 46 -1.61 -2.53 7.76
C ARG A 46 -0.31 -2.66 6.96
N THR A 47 0.53 -3.61 7.35
CA THR A 47 1.88 -3.76 6.78
C THR A 47 1.81 -4.03 5.28
N ILE A 48 2.58 -3.25 4.52
CA ILE A 48 2.80 -3.49 3.10
C ILE A 48 3.85 -4.60 2.96
N LEU A 49 3.46 -5.72 2.36
CA LEU A 49 4.36 -6.82 2.04
C LEU A 49 4.85 -6.68 0.60
N ALA A 50 6.17 -6.60 0.44
CA ALA A 50 6.83 -6.54 -0.85
C ALA A 50 7.54 -7.87 -1.16
N PRO A 51 7.71 -8.22 -2.45
CA PRO A 51 8.31 -9.51 -2.83
C PRO A 51 9.83 -9.57 -2.65
N THR A 52 10.52 -8.42 -2.56
CA THR A 52 11.98 -8.33 -2.40
C THR A 52 12.37 -7.27 -1.37
N LEU A 53 13.60 -7.38 -0.84
CA LEU A 53 14.15 -6.42 0.10
C LEU A 53 14.32 -5.02 -0.52
N ASP A 54 14.74 -4.95 -1.78
CA ASP A 54 14.92 -3.67 -2.50
C ASP A 54 13.61 -2.88 -2.56
N ILE A 55 12.48 -3.56 -2.81
CA ILE A 55 11.16 -2.93 -2.84
C ILE A 55 10.72 -2.52 -1.42
N VAL A 56 11.08 -3.30 -0.38
CA VAL A 56 10.85 -2.88 1.03
C VAL A 56 11.61 -1.59 1.33
N GLU A 57 12.86 -1.46 0.86
CA GLU A 57 13.66 -0.26 1.05
C GLU A 57 13.06 0.96 0.34
N GLU A 58 12.55 0.78 -0.88
CA GLU A 58 11.84 1.82 -1.63
C GLU A 58 10.60 2.34 -0.87
N VAL A 59 9.77 1.43 -0.36
CA VAL A 59 8.61 1.77 0.49
C VAL A 59 9.04 2.54 1.73
N ASN A 60 10.10 2.09 2.42
CA ASN A 60 10.58 2.76 3.62
C ASN A 60 11.12 4.17 3.33
N ASN A 61 11.88 4.35 2.24
CA ASN A 61 12.42 5.64 1.84
C ASN A 61 11.31 6.63 1.50
N TYR A 62 10.30 6.17 0.77
CA TYR A 62 9.12 6.97 0.47
C TYR A 62 8.35 7.38 1.74
N MET A 63 8.12 6.44 2.65
CA MET A 63 7.45 6.70 3.93
C MET A 63 8.22 7.72 4.78
N MET A 64 9.55 7.63 4.81
CA MET A 64 10.39 8.62 5.49
C MET A 64 10.24 10.02 4.88
N ALA A 65 10.15 10.13 3.55
CA ALA A 65 9.96 11.41 2.87
C ALA A 65 8.61 12.08 3.16
N ILE A 66 7.57 11.30 3.50
CA ILE A 66 6.25 11.85 3.90
C ILE A 66 6.29 12.38 5.35
N ILE A 67 7.04 11.73 6.22
CA ILE A 67 7.03 12.00 7.67
C ILE A 67 8.10 13.04 8.06
N SER A 68 9.13 13.23 7.23
CA SER A 68 10.22 14.21 7.43
C SER A 68 9.78 15.65 7.16
#